data_AF-A0A3D3DP17-F1
#
_entry.id   AF-A0A3D3DP17-F1
#
_cell.length_a   1.000
_cell.length_b   1.000
_cell.length_c   1.000
_cell.angle_alpha   90.00
_cell.angle_beta   90.00
_cell.angle_gamma   90.00
#
_symmetry.space_group_name_H-M   'P 1'
#
loop_
_entity.id
_entity.type
_entity.pdbx_description
1 polymer ?
#
loop_
_entity_poly.entity_id
_entity_poly.type
_entity_poly.pdbx_seq_one_letter_code
_entity_poly.pdbx_strand_id
1 'polypeptide(L)'
;MTECADIDKLLSELRHGHSCLLLNENSAGGMTGFVVVAAEHCEAEHIAFMARQARGLVCLAMTPQRCEELELPLMVEGDDSLSPFTLSIEAATGIDTGISAADRARTVRVAVDASSQASDLVQPGHIFPIAAAAGGVLTRTAPAEAAMDLATLAGLLPSAVFTEVLDN
;
A
#
# COMPACT_ATOMS: atom_id res chain seq x y z
N MET A 1 -26.30 11.35 -6.24
CA MET A 1 -24.93 11.19 -6.76
C MET A 1 -24.01 11.65 -5.66
N THR A 2 -23.17 10.77 -5.14
CA THR A 2 -22.11 11.16 -4.20
C THR A 2 -21.16 12.05 -4.97
N GLU A 3 -21.00 13.29 -4.55
CA GLU A 3 -20.09 14.23 -5.18
C GLU A 3 -18.65 13.78 -4.86
N CYS A 4 -17.96 13.20 -5.84
CA CYS A 4 -16.55 12.84 -5.69
C CYS A 4 -15.71 14.11 -5.60
N ALA A 5 -14.70 14.10 -4.72
CA ALA A 5 -13.77 15.22 -4.61
C ALA A 5 -12.99 15.43 -5.92
N ASP A 6 -12.60 16.68 -6.18
CA ASP A 6 -11.67 17.02 -7.26
C ASP A 6 -10.34 16.30 -7.08
N ILE A 7 -9.79 15.77 -8.17
CA ILE A 7 -8.53 15.04 -8.18
C ILE A 7 -7.37 15.91 -7.67
N ASP A 8 -7.34 17.20 -8.02
CA ASP A 8 -6.28 18.10 -7.58
C ASP A 8 -6.28 18.28 -6.06
N LYS A 9 -7.48 18.29 -5.47
CA LYS A 9 -7.64 18.32 -4.01
C LYS A 9 -7.13 17.02 -3.41
N LEU A 10 -7.52 15.87 -3.95
CA LEU A 10 -7.07 14.56 -3.45
C LEU A 10 -5.54 14.45 -3.49
N LEU A 11 -4.91 14.86 -4.59
CA LEU A 11 -3.44 14.87 -4.71
C LEU A 11 -2.80 15.84 -3.70
N SER A 12 -3.43 16.99 -3.43
CA SER A 12 -2.98 17.91 -2.39
C SER A 12 -3.06 17.29 -0.99
N GLU A 13 -4.15 16.60 -0.65
CA GLU A 13 -4.30 15.93 0.64
C GLU A 13 -3.21 14.87 0.85
N LEU A 14 -2.91 14.07 -0.19
CA LEU A 14 -1.83 13.08 -0.14
C LEU A 14 -0.46 13.72 0.11
N ARG A 15 -0.15 14.87 -0.53
CA ARG A 15 1.11 15.62 -0.29
C ARG A 15 1.25 16.12 1.15
N HIS A 16 0.15 16.31 1.86
CA HIS A 16 0.15 16.71 3.26
C HIS A 16 0.07 15.50 4.22
N GLY A 17 0.20 14.29 3.69
CA GLY A 17 0.16 13.05 4.47
C GLY A 17 -1.24 12.64 4.92
N HIS A 18 -2.30 13.23 4.37
CA HIS A 18 -3.66 12.86 4.70
C HIS A 18 -4.13 11.63 3.92
N SER A 19 -4.79 10.70 4.61
CA SER A 19 -5.41 9.54 3.97
C SER A 19 -6.60 9.94 3.09
N CYS A 20 -6.76 9.24 1.97
CA CYS A 20 -7.89 9.40 1.06
C CYS A 20 -8.70 8.09 0.97
N LEU A 21 -10.02 8.19 0.74
CA LEU A 21 -10.89 7.06 0.44
C LEU A 21 -11.20 7.06 -1.06
N LEU A 22 -10.85 5.97 -1.74
CA LEU A 22 -11.23 5.74 -3.12
C LEU A 22 -12.39 4.75 -3.17
N LEU A 23 -13.32 5.00 -4.08
CA LEU A 23 -14.42 4.09 -4.37
C LEU A 23 -14.13 3.40 -5.70
N ASN A 24 -14.34 2.09 -5.74
CA ASN A 24 -14.22 1.28 -6.94
C ASN A 24 -15.49 0.45 -7.14
N GLU A 25 -15.94 0.31 -8.39
CA GLU A 25 -16.95 -0.69 -8.72
C GLU A 25 -16.28 -2.06 -8.79
N ASN A 26 -16.76 -3.00 -7.98
CA ASN A 26 -16.31 -4.38 -8.05
C ASN A 26 -16.93 -5.10 -9.26
N SER A 27 -16.36 -6.24 -9.63
CA SER A 27 -16.80 -7.05 -10.76
C SER A 27 -18.23 -7.61 -10.64
N ALA A 28 -18.81 -7.59 -9.43
CA ALA A 28 -20.19 -7.97 -9.17
C ALA A 28 -21.18 -6.78 -9.20
N GLY A 29 -20.71 -5.58 -9.57
CA GLY A 29 -21.52 -4.36 -9.67
C GLY A 29 -21.81 -3.67 -8.33
N GLY A 30 -21.15 -4.07 -7.24
CA GLY A 30 -21.18 -3.38 -5.95
C GLY A 30 -20.06 -2.35 -5.84
N MET A 31 -20.23 -1.35 -4.96
CA MET A 31 -19.15 -0.41 -4.63
C MET A 31 -18.31 -0.98 -3.50
N THR A 32 -16.99 -1.00 -3.66
CA THR A 32 -16.03 -1.19 -2.56
C THR A 32 -15.22 0.09 -2.38
N GLY A 33 -14.70 0.29 -1.17
CA GLY A 33 -13.81 1.39 -0.87
C GLY A 33 -12.43 0.89 -0.50
N PHE A 34 -11.38 1.69 -0.71
CA PHE A 34 -10.10 1.47 -0.06
C PHE A 34 -9.51 2.80 0.41
N VAL A 35 -8.95 2.77 1.62
CA VAL A 35 -8.22 3.90 2.20
C VAL A 35 -6.78 3.82 1.73
N VAL A 36 -6.20 4.96 1.36
CA VAL A 36 -4.81 5.07 0.90
C VAL A 36 -4.10 6.21 1.60
N VAL A 37 -2.81 6.03 1.89
CA VAL A 37 -1.86 7.09 2.23
C VAL A 37 -0.55 6.85 1.49
N ALA A 38 0.15 7.91 1.09
CA ALA A 38 1.49 7.77 0.51
C ALA A 38 2.44 7.11 1.53
N ALA A 39 3.25 6.14 1.09
CA ALA A 39 3.98 5.29 2.02
C ALA A 39 5.04 6.06 2.83
N GLU A 40 5.62 7.12 2.26
CA GLU A 40 6.56 8.01 2.96
C GLU A 40 5.93 8.83 4.10
N HIS A 41 4.59 8.96 4.10
CA HIS A 41 3.82 9.61 5.16
C HIS A 41 3.13 8.59 6.08
N CYS A 42 3.37 7.29 5.88
CA CYS A 42 2.74 6.26 6.70
C CYS A 42 3.25 6.34 8.15
N GLU A 43 2.30 6.45 9.08
CA GLU A 43 2.54 6.60 10.50
C GLU A 43 1.60 5.67 11.27
N ALA A 44 1.86 5.48 12.57
CA ALA A 44 1.10 4.54 13.38
C ALA A 44 -0.41 4.83 13.40
N GLU A 45 -0.81 6.10 13.31
CA GLU A 45 -2.23 6.49 13.27
C GLU A 45 -2.93 6.05 11.98
N HIS A 46 -2.24 6.09 10.84
CA HIS A 46 -2.75 5.59 9.56
C HIS A 46 -3.04 4.10 9.64
N ILE A 47 -2.07 3.33 10.13
CA ILE A 47 -2.22 1.87 10.30
C ILE A 47 -3.31 1.54 11.32
N ALA A 48 -3.38 2.29 12.43
CA ALA A 48 -4.41 2.08 13.44
C ALA A 48 -5.81 2.37 12.90
N PHE A 49 -5.97 3.41 12.09
CA PHE A 49 -7.22 3.73 11.41
C PHE A 49 -7.59 2.62 10.43
N MET A 50 -6.67 2.20 9.55
CA MET A 50 -6.90 1.11 8.60
C MET A 50 -7.31 -0.18 9.32
N ALA A 51 -6.61 -0.57 10.38
CA ALA A 51 -6.91 -1.80 11.11
C ALA A 51 -8.23 -1.77 11.90
N ARG A 52 -8.64 -0.60 12.40
CA ARG A 52 -9.86 -0.47 13.24
C ARG A 52 -11.11 -0.11 12.46
N GLN A 53 -10.97 0.74 11.44
CA GLN A 53 -12.09 1.33 10.71
C GLN A 53 -12.27 0.68 9.33
N ALA A 54 -11.19 0.54 8.56
CA ALA A 54 -11.27 -0.12 7.24
C ALA A 54 -11.34 -1.66 7.38
N ARG A 55 -10.64 -2.23 8.37
CA ARG A 55 -10.67 -3.64 8.77
C ARG A 55 -10.18 -4.64 7.72
N GLY A 56 -9.81 -4.19 6.52
CA GLY A 56 -9.16 -5.01 5.51
C GLY A 56 -7.70 -5.33 5.82
N LEU A 57 -7.06 -6.02 4.87
CA LEU A 57 -5.63 -6.29 4.92
C LEU A 57 -4.83 -5.01 4.62
N VAL A 58 -3.84 -4.71 5.46
CA VAL A 58 -2.94 -3.57 5.24
C VAL A 58 -1.85 -3.98 4.26
N CYS A 59 -1.94 -3.44 3.06
CA CYS A 59 -1.03 -3.74 1.96
C CYS A 59 -0.11 -2.55 1.66
N LEU A 60 1.05 -2.84 1.08
CA LEU A 60 2.03 -1.84 0.62
C LEU A 60 2.24 -2.01 -0.88
N ALA A 61 1.71 -1.09 -1.69
CA ALA A 61 2.00 -1.04 -3.12
C ALA A 61 3.40 -0.44 -3.33
N MET A 62 4.23 -1.11 -4.15
CA MET A 62 5.54 -0.64 -4.56
C MET A 62 5.78 -0.97 -6.04
N THR A 63 6.78 -0.33 -6.63
CA THR A 63 7.24 -0.68 -7.97
C THR A 63 7.85 -2.10 -8.00
N PRO A 64 7.79 -2.81 -9.14
CA PRO A 64 8.42 -4.12 -9.26
C PRO A 64 9.93 -4.05 -9.01
N GLN A 65 10.57 -2.96 -9.47
CA GLN A 65 11.98 -2.70 -9.22
C GLN A 65 12.29 -2.62 -7.73
N ARG A 66 11.46 -1.93 -6.93
CA ARG A 66 11.69 -1.83 -5.49
C ARG A 66 11.53 -3.17 -4.79
N CYS A 67 10.58 -4.00 -5.23
CA CYS A 67 10.45 -5.37 -4.73
C CYS A 67 11.69 -6.22 -5.08
N GLU A 68 12.26 -6.06 -6.28
CA GLU A 68 13.49 -6.73 -6.70
C GLU A 68 14.71 -6.30 -5.87
N GLU A 69 14.90 -4.99 -5.66
CA GLU A 69 15.98 -4.42 -4.82
C GLU A 69 15.97 -4.94 -3.38
N LEU A 70 14.78 -5.25 -2.86
CA LEU A 70 14.57 -5.77 -1.51
C LEU A 70 14.49 -7.30 -1.44
N GLU A 71 14.76 -7.99 -2.55
CA GLU A 71 14.67 -9.46 -2.66
C GLU A 71 13.33 -10.01 -2.13
N LEU A 72 12.22 -9.41 -2.60
CA LEU A 72 10.86 -9.80 -2.24
C LEU A 72 10.24 -10.65 -3.36
N PRO A 73 10.44 -11.98 -3.37
CA PRO A 73 9.82 -12.84 -4.37
C PRO A 73 8.31 -12.87 -4.18
N LEU A 74 7.61 -13.23 -5.26
CA LEU A 74 6.17 -13.46 -5.22
C LEU A 74 5.82 -14.60 -4.28
N MET A 75 4.71 -14.45 -3.55
CA MET A 75 4.25 -15.44 -2.58
C MET A 75 3.78 -16.74 -3.26
N VAL A 76 3.24 -16.62 -4.48
CA VAL A 76 2.76 -17.75 -5.29
C VAL A 76 3.46 -17.67 -6.63
N GLU A 77 4.16 -18.75 -7.00
CA GLU A 77 4.71 -18.92 -8.35
C GLU A 77 3.55 -19.13 -9.34
N GLY A 78 3.47 -18.33 -10.40
CA GLY A 78 2.37 -18.43 -11.36
C GLY A 78 2.21 -17.20 -12.25
N ASP A 79 0.97 -16.90 -12.65
CA ASP A 79 0.66 -15.69 -13.40
C ASP A 79 0.56 -14.49 -12.44
N ASP A 80 1.62 -13.68 -12.40
CA ASP A 80 1.76 -12.48 -11.58
C ASP A 80 0.58 -11.49 -11.76
N SER A 81 -0.16 -11.56 -12.87
CA SER A 81 -1.32 -10.70 -13.10
C SER A 81 -2.48 -10.98 -12.13
N LEU A 82 -2.57 -12.20 -11.60
CA LEU A 82 -3.69 -12.64 -10.75
C LEU A 82 -3.47 -12.33 -9.27
N SER A 83 -2.22 -12.38 -8.79
CA SER A 83 -1.89 -12.16 -7.37
C SER A 83 -0.44 -11.70 -7.18
N PRO A 84 -0.12 -10.42 -7.48
CA PRO A 84 1.25 -9.88 -7.37
C PRO A 84 1.68 -9.58 -5.92
N PHE A 85 1.18 -10.35 -4.96
CA PHE A 85 1.62 -10.31 -3.58
C PHE A 85 3.02 -10.91 -3.48
N THR A 86 3.94 -10.18 -2.83
CA THR A 86 5.23 -10.73 -2.42
C THR A 86 5.09 -11.47 -1.11
N LEU A 87 6.17 -12.13 -0.66
CA LEU A 87 6.28 -12.54 0.73
C LEU A 87 6.06 -11.33 1.67
N SER A 88 5.35 -11.56 2.76
CA SER A 88 5.08 -10.53 3.76
C SER A 88 6.35 -10.16 4.51
N ILE A 89 6.43 -8.91 4.98
CA ILE A 89 7.65 -8.33 5.52
C ILE A 89 7.45 -7.70 6.89
N GLU A 90 8.56 -7.56 7.59
CA GLU A 90 8.67 -6.88 8.87
C GLU A 90 10.06 -6.21 8.97
N ALA A 91 10.16 -5.05 9.64
CA ALA A 91 11.46 -4.42 9.84
C ALA A 91 12.36 -5.31 10.71
N ALA A 92 13.62 -5.50 10.32
CA ALA A 92 14.56 -6.31 11.09
C ALA A 92 14.90 -5.69 12.47
N THR A 93 14.74 -4.38 12.62
CA THR A 93 15.06 -3.64 13.85
C THR A 93 14.11 -2.48 14.12
N GLY A 94 14.05 -2.05 15.38
CA GLY A 94 13.23 -0.92 15.81
C GLY A 94 11.74 -1.24 15.94
N ILE A 95 11.42 -2.51 16.16
CA ILE A 95 10.08 -3.04 16.39
C ILE A 95 10.09 -4.03 17.55
N ASP A 96 8.91 -4.41 18.05
CA ASP A 96 8.74 -5.46 19.05
C ASP A 96 8.21 -6.76 18.42
N THR A 97 6.89 -6.87 18.25
CA THR A 97 6.24 -8.08 17.73
C THR A 97 5.87 -7.99 16.26
N GLY A 98 6.03 -6.80 15.66
CA GLY A 98 5.70 -6.56 14.26
C GLY A 98 4.27 -6.15 13.96
N ILE A 99 3.31 -6.64 14.75
CA ILE A 99 1.88 -6.48 14.47
C ILE A 99 1.30 -5.14 14.96
N SER A 100 1.99 -4.47 15.89
CA SER A 100 1.51 -3.19 16.41
C SER A 100 1.42 -2.14 15.29
N ALA A 101 0.59 -1.11 15.47
CA ALA A 101 0.45 -0.07 14.46
C ALA A 101 1.77 0.68 14.22
N ALA A 102 2.56 0.87 15.28
CA ALA A 102 3.88 1.48 15.20
C ALA A 102 4.89 0.58 14.48
N ASP A 103 4.91 -0.73 14.78
CA ASP A 103 5.83 -1.67 14.14
C ASP A 103 5.54 -1.82 12.65
N ARG A 104 4.25 -1.89 12.28
CA ARG A 104 3.80 -1.92 10.88
C ARG A 104 4.16 -0.63 10.13
N ALA A 105 3.97 0.54 10.74
CA ALA A 105 4.39 1.81 10.14
C ALA A 105 5.92 1.93 10.02
N ARG A 106 6.67 1.40 10.99
CA ARG A 106 8.14 1.30 10.91
C ARG A 106 8.56 0.41 9.74
N THR A 107 7.93 -0.75 9.59
CA THR A 107 8.17 -1.68 8.49
C THR A 107 7.93 -1.03 7.13
N VAL A 108 6.82 -0.31 6.97
CA VAL A 108 6.54 0.45 5.73
C VAL A 108 7.66 1.44 5.44
N ARG A 109 8.06 2.25 6.42
CA ARG A 109 9.11 3.26 6.23
C ARG A 109 10.46 2.64 5.84
N VAL A 110 10.84 1.52 6.46
CA VAL A 110 12.04 0.76 6.06
C VAL A 110 11.91 0.24 4.63
N ALA A 111 10.76 -0.31 4.26
CA ALA A 111 10.56 -0.82 2.90
C ALA A 111 10.65 0.26 1.82
N VAL A 112 10.27 1.50 2.10
CA VAL A 112 10.28 2.59 1.10
C VAL A 112 11.49 3.53 1.19
N ASP A 113 12.36 3.36 2.19
CA ASP A 113 13.59 4.14 2.32
C ASP A 113 14.60 3.76 1.22
N ALA A 114 15.00 4.74 0.41
CA ALA A 114 15.93 4.52 -0.71
C ALA A 114 17.30 3.95 -0.30
N SER A 115 17.68 4.06 0.98
CA SER A 115 18.91 3.50 1.54
C SER A 115 18.77 2.08 2.10
N SER A 116 17.54 1.60 2.26
CA SER A 116 17.28 0.26 2.79
C SER A 116 17.62 -0.84 1.79
N GLN A 117 18.14 -1.94 2.35
CA GLN A 117 18.56 -3.15 1.67
C GLN A 117 17.67 -4.33 2.11
N ALA A 118 17.74 -5.44 1.37
CA ALA A 118 16.98 -6.65 1.68
C ALA A 118 17.13 -7.11 3.14
N SER A 119 18.33 -7.01 3.72
CA SER A 119 18.62 -7.41 5.11
C SER A 119 17.94 -6.54 6.18
N ASP A 120 17.43 -5.37 5.82
CA ASP A 120 16.68 -4.51 6.74
C ASP A 120 15.24 -4.99 6.94
N LEU A 121 14.81 -5.99 6.15
CA LEU A 121 13.51 -6.63 6.22
C LEU A 121 13.66 -8.13 6.51
N VAL A 122 12.73 -8.66 7.30
CA VAL A 122 12.60 -10.09 7.55
C VAL A 122 11.29 -10.60 6.94
N GLN A 123 11.30 -11.88 6.54
CA GLN A 123 10.19 -12.56 5.88
C GLN A 123 9.93 -13.89 6.62
N PRO A 124 8.68 -14.28 6.93
CA PRO A 124 7.44 -13.52 6.75
C PRO A 124 7.28 -12.39 7.79
N GLY A 125 6.25 -11.55 7.58
CA GLY A 125 5.88 -10.49 8.51
C GLY A 125 4.42 -10.01 8.40
N HIS A 126 4.15 -8.82 8.91
CA HIS A 126 2.79 -8.28 9.08
C HIS A 126 2.42 -7.12 8.15
N ILE A 127 3.30 -6.74 7.23
CA ILE A 127 2.99 -5.89 6.06
C ILE A 127 3.01 -6.77 4.81
N PHE A 128 2.08 -6.54 3.90
CA PHE A 128 1.89 -7.36 2.70
C PHE A 128 2.22 -6.53 1.46
N PRO A 129 3.44 -6.60 0.92
CA PRO A 129 3.80 -5.85 -0.25
C PRO A 129 3.17 -6.43 -1.51
N ILE A 130 2.87 -5.54 -2.45
CA ILE A 130 2.33 -5.87 -3.76
C ILE A 130 3.19 -5.16 -4.80
N ALA A 131 3.73 -5.93 -5.75
CA ALA A 131 4.42 -5.38 -6.92
C ALA A 131 3.37 -4.85 -7.90
N ALA A 132 3.10 -3.54 -7.85
CA ALA A 132 2.13 -2.92 -8.74
C ALA A 132 2.66 -2.86 -10.18
N ALA A 133 1.79 -3.06 -11.15
CA ALA A 133 2.17 -3.05 -12.57
C ALA A 133 2.79 -1.70 -12.96
N ALA A 134 3.89 -1.71 -13.71
CA ALA A 134 4.63 -0.50 -14.07
C ALA A 134 3.81 0.51 -14.89
N GLY A 135 2.79 0.07 -15.63
CA GLY A 135 1.86 0.95 -16.34
C GLY A 135 0.61 1.33 -15.54
N GLY A 136 0.60 1.10 -14.22
CA GLY A 136 -0.45 1.55 -13.31
C GLY A 136 -1.84 1.03 -13.67
N VAL A 137 -2.86 1.84 -13.38
CA VAL A 137 -4.27 1.50 -13.61
C VAL A 137 -4.62 1.30 -15.08
N LEU A 138 -3.78 1.81 -16.00
CA LEU A 138 -3.92 1.59 -17.44
C LEU A 138 -3.50 0.18 -17.86
N THR A 139 -2.69 -0.51 -17.05
CA THR A 139 -2.30 -1.91 -17.25
C THR A 139 -3.19 -2.85 -16.46
N ARG A 140 -3.47 -2.52 -15.19
CA ARG A 140 -4.31 -3.34 -14.31
C ARG A 140 -5.14 -2.45 -13.39
N THR A 141 -6.46 -2.51 -13.54
CA THR A 141 -7.39 -1.75 -12.69
C THR A 141 -7.56 -2.45 -11.35
N ALA A 142 -6.63 -2.20 -10.41
CA ALA A 142 -6.69 -2.72 -9.05
C ALA A 142 -6.24 -1.67 -8.01
N PRO A 143 -6.59 -1.85 -6.71
CA PRO A 143 -6.27 -0.88 -5.67
C PRO A 143 -4.78 -0.57 -5.52
N ALA A 144 -3.89 -1.55 -5.73
CA ALA A 144 -2.45 -1.35 -5.61
C ALA A 144 -1.91 -0.36 -6.65
N GLU A 145 -2.29 -0.55 -7.92
CA GLU A 145 -1.94 0.38 -9.01
C GLU A 145 -2.54 1.76 -8.79
N ALA A 146 -3.82 1.84 -8.40
CA ALA A 146 -4.46 3.12 -8.14
C ALA A 146 -3.77 3.88 -6.98
N ALA A 147 -3.40 3.19 -5.91
CA ALA A 147 -2.70 3.77 -4.78
C ALA A 147 -1.30 4.30 -5.18
N MET A 148 -0.54 3.52 -5.96
CA MET A 148 0.78 3.91 -6.44
C MET A 148 0.71 5.07 -7.45
N ASP A 149 -0.25 5.04 -8.37
CA ASP A 149 -0.44 6.09 -9.37
C ASP A 149 -0.80 7.42 -8.69
N LEU A 150 -1.66 7.40 -7.67
CA LEU A 150 -1.99 8.60 -6.91
C LEU A 150 -0.78 9.20 -6.18
N ALA A 151 0.05 8.38 -5.55
CA ALA A 151 1.28 8.86 -4.91
C ALA A 151 2.23 9.47 -5.96
N THR A 152 2.38 8.82 -7.11
CA THR A 152 3.21 9.30 -8.23
C THR A 152 2.70 10.63 -8.79
N LEU A 153 1.39 10.76 -9.03
CA LEU A 153 0.76 12.00 -9.50
C LEU A 153 0.83 13.12 -8.46
N ALA A 154 0.86 12.78 -7.18
CA ALA A 154 1.10 13.73 -6.10
C ALA A 154 2.57 14.21 -6.04
N GLY A 155 3.49 13.61 -6.81
CA GLY A 155 4.92 13.94 -6.78
C GLY A 155 5.64 13.35 -5.57
N LEU A 156 5.09 12.28 -4.99
CA LEU A 156 5.62 11.52 -3.87
C LEU A 156 6.33 10.26 -4.39
N LEU A 157 6.93 9.47 -3.49
CA LEU A 157 7.49 8.16 -3.83
C LEU A 157 6.41 7.29 -4.51
N PRO A 158 6.79 6.47 -5.52
CA PRO A 158 5.87 5.56 -6.21
C PRO A 158 5.55 4.34 -5.32
N SER A 159 5.00 4.60 -4.15
CA SER A 159 4.61 3.61 -3.14
C SER A 159 3.52 4.17 -2.23
N ALA A 160 2.61 3.29 -1.83
CA ALA A 160 1.46 3.67 -1.02
C ALA A 160 0.99 2.53 -0.12
N VAL A 161 0.55 2.87 1.08
CA VAL A 161 -0.12 1.93 1.98
C VAL A 161 -1.62 2.06 1.75
N PHE A 162 -2.29 0.93 1.59
CA PHE A 162 -3.73 0.92 1.38
C PHE A 162 -4.42 -0.24 2.08
N THR A 163 -5.72 -0.12 2.27
CA THR A 163 -6.56 -1.16 2.89
C THR A 163 -7.98 -1.05 2.37
N GLU A 164 -8.54 -2.18 1.94
CA GLU A 164 -9.96 -2.25 1.58
C GLU A 164 -10.85 -1.99 2.80
N VAL A 165 -11.93 -1.26 2.57
CA VAL A 165 -12.99 -1.03 3.55
C VAL A 165 -13.94 -2.21 3.48
N LEU A 166 -14.02 -2.96 4.57
CA LEU A 166 -14.93 -4.08 4.69
C LEU A 166 -16.28 -3.61 5.26
N ASP A 167 -17.35 -3.97 4.58
CA ASP A 167 -18.70 -3.86 5.10
C ASP A 167 -19.07 -5.12 5.88
N ASN A 168 -19.76 -4.92 7.02
CA ASN A 168 -20.21 -5.90 8.04
C ASN A 168 -19.25 -6.07 9.23
#